data_AF-A0A7J6WB88-F1
#
_entry.id   AF-A0A7J6WB88-F1
#
_cell.length_a   1.000
_cell.length_b   1.000
_cell.length_c   1.000
_cell.angle_alpha   90.00
_cell.angle_beta   90.00
_cell.angle_gamma   90.00
#
_symmetry.space_group_name_H-M   'P 1'
#
loop_
_entity.id
_entity.type
_entity.pdbx_description
1 polymer ?
#
loop_
_entity_poly.entity_id
_entity_poly.type
_entity_poly.pdbx_seq_one_letter_code
_entity_poly.pdbx_strand_id
1 'polypeptide(L)' 'MQNEEGFATDLYIPRKCSATNRLITSKDHASVQINIGHLDENGLYTGQCSTFALCGFVRAQECSDMF' A
#
# COMPACT_ATOMS: atom_id res chain seq x y z
N MET A 1 19.12 -0.47 6.92
CA MET A 1 20.55 -0.48 7.31
C MET A 1 21.29 -1.25 6.24
N GLN A 2 22.35 -0.69 5.67
CA GLN A 2 23.11 -1.33 4.60
C GLN A 2 24.55 -1.48 5.07
N ASN A 3 25.09 -2.70 5.01
CA ASN A 3 26.47 -2.97 5.37
C ASN A 3 27.42 -2.43 4.28
N GLU A 4 28.71 -2.31 4.58
CA GLU A 4 29.73 -1.85 3.61
C GLU A 4 29.85 -2.75 2.37
N GLU A 5 29.36 -4.00 2.43
CA GLU A 5 29.27 -4.93 1.29
C GLU A 5 27.96 -4.78 0.48
N GLY A 6 27.15 -3.75 0.76
CA GLY A 6 25.93 -3.45 0.00
C GLY A 6 24.72 -4.34 0.33
N PHE A 7 24.88 -5.31 1.24
CA PHE A 7 23.78 -6.15 1.71
C PHE A 7 22.90 -5.39 2.72
N ALA A 8 21.58 -5.43 2.48
CA ALA A 8 20.59 -4.88 3.39
C ALA A 8 20.46 -5.77 4.63
N THR A 9 20.75 -5.21 5.80
CA THR A 9 20.67 -5.89 7.10
C THR A 9 19.27 -5.81 7.75
N ASP A 10 18.27 -5.30 7.05
CA ASP A 10 16.91 -5.16 7.55
C ASP A 10 16.14 -6.51 7.45
N LEU A 11 15.41 -6.88 8.51
CA LEU A 11 14.62 -8.13 8.53
C LEU A 11 13.50 -8.15 7.47
N TYR A 12 12.90 -6.99 7.18
CA TYR A 12 11.93 -6.82 6.10
C TYR A 12 11.84 -5.34 5.73
N ILE A 13 11.45 -5.06 4.49
CA ILE A 13 11.16 -3.70 4.04
C ILE A 13 9.64 -3.48 4.21
N PRO A 14 9.21 -2.57 5.10
CA PRO A 14 7.80 -2.31 5.33
C PRO A 14 7.13 -1.68 4.11
N ARG A 15 5.83 -1.95 3.95
CA ARG A 15 5.01 -1.34 2.90
C ARG A 15 4.77 0.14 3.21
N LYS A 16 4.70 0.97 2.17
CA LYS A 16 4.38 2.40 2.28
C LYS A 16 2.91 2.62 1.96
N CYS A 17 2.27 3.50 2.71
CA CYS A 17 0.92 3.96 2.42
C CYS A 17 0.94 4.84 1.15
N SER A 18 0.08 4.53 0.17
CA SER A 18 -0.02 5.29 -1.09
C SER A 18 -0.56 6.71 -0.87
N ALA A 19 -1.39 6.93 0.17
CA ALA A 19 -2.01 8.23 0.43
C ALA A 19 -1.10 9.19 1.22
N THR A 20 -0.36 8.68 2.22
CA THR A 20 0.41 9.54 3.15
C THR A 20 1.92 9.30 3.09
N ASN A 21 2.39 8.37 2.24
CA ASN A 21 3.79 7.92 2.17
C ASN A 21 4.38 7.44 3.50
N ARG A 22 3.54 7.20 4.51
CA ARG A 22 3.95 6.71 5.82
C ARG A 22 4.22 5.21 5.78
N LEU A 23 5.20 4.75 6.54
CA LEU A 23 5.48 3.32 6.69
C LEU A 23 4.32 2.66 7.46
N ILE A 24 3.79 1.57 6.90
CA ILE A 24 2.79 0.73 7.55
C ILE A 24 3.51 -0.24 8.47
N THR A 25 3.31 -0.09 9.78
CA THR A 25 3.91 -0.98 10.79
C THR A 25 3.08 -2.25 10.95
N SER A 26 3.68 -3.34 11.42
CA SER A 26 3.00 -4.62 11.64
C SER A 26 1.85 -4.57 12.67
N LYS A 27 1.82 -3.54 13.53
CA LYS A 27 0.76 -3.35 14.54
C LYS A 27 -0.48 -2.62 14.01
N ASP A 28 -0.40 -2.09 12.79
CA ASP A 28 -1.46 -1.28 12.19
C ASP A 28 -2.53 -2.19 11.54
N HIS A 29 -3.43 -2.72 12.36
CA HIS A 29 -4.51 -3.63 11.92
C HIS A 29 -5.63 -2.94 11.12
N ALA A 30 -5.65 -1.61 11.12
CA ALA A 30 -6.59 -0.83 10.31
C ALA A 30 -6.06 -0.58 8.89
N SER A 31 -4.82 -0.98 8.59
CA SER A 31 -4.26 -0.93 7.23
C SER A 31 -4.95 -1.94 6.32
N VAL A 32 -5.29 -1.50 5.12
CA VAL A 32 -5.97 -2.32 4.12
C VAL A 32 -5.23 -2.22 2.79
N GLN A 33 -5.30 -3.31 2.04
CA GLN A 33 -4.83 -3.35 0.67
C GLN A 33 -6.04 -3.44 -0.24
N ILE A 34 -6.21 -2.44 -1.11
CA ILE A 34 -7.29 -2.35 -2.09
C ILE A 34 -6.69 -2.69 -3.45
N ASN A 35 -7.23 -3.72 -4.10
CA ASN A 35 -6.85 -4.06 -5.46
C ASN A 35 -7.96 -3.58 -6.39
N ILE A 36 -7.65 -2.59 -7.21
CA ILE A 36 -8.57 -2.08 -8.24
C ILE A 36 -8.32 -2.86 -9.52
N GLY A 37 -9.33 -3.59 -9.96
CA GLY A 37 -9.34 -4.27 -11.24
C GLY A 37 -9.43 -3.29 -12.39
N HIS A 38 -8.49 -3.33 -13.32
CA HIS A 38 -8.68 -2.64 -14.59
C HIS A 38 -9.65 -3.42 -15.47
N LEU A 39 -10.51 -2.68 -16.15
CA LEU A 39 -11.49 -3.22 -17.09
C LEU A 39 -11.10 -2.78 -18.50
N ASP A 40 -11.35 -3.67 -19.45
CA ASP A 40 -11.28 -3.37 -20.88
C ASP A 40 -12.55 -2.62 -21.34
N GLU A 41 -12.58 -2.09 -22.57
CA GLU A 41 -13.74 -1.38 -23.14
C GLU A 41 -15.03 -2.22 -23.16
N ASN A 42 -14.90 -3.54 -23.10
CA ASN A 42 -16.02 -4.49 -23.02
C ASN A 42 -16.53 -4.73 -21.58
N GLY A 43 -15.99 -4.01 -20.58
CA GLY A 43 -16.30 -4.22 -19.17
C GLY A 43 -15.80 -5.56 -18.62
N LEU A 44 -14.90 -6.23 -19.34
CA LEU A 44 -14.28 -7.48 -18.92
C LEU A 44 -13.00 -7.21 -18.15
N TYR A 45 -12.83 -7.95 -17.06
CA TYR A 45 -11.67 -7.84 -16.18
C TYR A 45 -10.40 -8.27 -16.92
N THR A 46 -9.44 -7.36 -17.08
CA THR A 46 -8.24 -7.57 -17.90
C THR A 46 -7.11 -8.30 -17.15
N GLY A 47 -7.36 -8.78 -15.93
CA GLY A 47 -6.36 -9.47 -15.10
C GLY A 47 -5.33 -8.55 -14.44
N GLN A 48 -5.29 -7.27 -14.84
CA GLN A 48 -4.41 -6.26 -14.28
C GLN A 48 -5.06 -5.63 -13.03
N CYS A 49 -4.31 -5.58 -11.94
CA CYS A 49 -4.78 -5.04 -10.67
C CYS A 49 -3.85 -3.90 -10.21
N SER A 50 -4.38 -2.68 -10.06
CA SER A 50 -3.66 -1.63 -9.33
C SER A 50 -3.87 -1.82 -7.84
N THR A 51 -2.78 -2.13 -7.15
CA THR A 51 -2.77 -2.31 -5.69
C THR A 51 -2.50 -0.99 -4.98
N PHE A 52 -3.39 -0.58 -4.09
CA PHE A 52 -3.23 0.56 -3.21
C PHE A 52 -3.16 0.08 -1.75
N ALA A 53 -2.15 0.54 -1.01
CA ALA A 53 -2.03 0.26 0.41
C ALA A 53 -2.39 1.52 1.20
N LEU A 54 -3.41 1.44 2.04
CA LEU A 54 -3.84 2.52 2.92
C LEU A 54 -3.46 2.21 4.36
N CYS A 55 -3.00 3.21 5.10
CA CYS A 55 -2.74 3.10 6.54
C CYS A 55 -4.00 3.37 7.36
N GLY A 56 -4.09 2.81 8.56
CA GLY A 56 -5.25 2.97 9.44
C GLY A 56 -5.56 4.42 9.82
N PHE A 57 -4.54 5.28 9.85
CA PHE A 57 -4.68 6.70 10.14
C PHE A 57 -5.58 7.44 9.14
N VAL A 58 -5.50 7.12 7.85
CA VAL A 58 -6.34 7.73 6.79
C VAL A 58 -7.82 7.38 6.98
N ARG A 59 -8.11 6.20 7.53
CA ARG A 59 -9.49 5.77 7.83
C ARG A 59 -10.05 6.42 9.10
N ALA A 60 -9.19 6.72 10.07
CA ALA A 60 -9.60 7.35 11.33
C ALA A 60 -9.89 8.85 11.17
N GLN A 61 -9.32 9.49 10.14
CA GLN A 61 -9.42 10.93 9.93
C GLN A 61 -10.36 11.30 8.77
N GLU A 62 -11.24 10.38 8.35
CA GLU A 62 -12.30 10.57 7.34
C GLU A 62 -11.86 11.26 6.04
N CYS A 63 -10.57 11.19 5.70
CA CYS A 63 -9.97 11.76 4.49
C CYS A 63 -9.80 10.70 3.38
N SER A 64 -10.49 9.57 3.51
CA SER A 64 -10.48 8.47 2.53
C SER A 64 -11.33 8.75 1.29
N ASP A 65 -12.08 9.86 1.24
CA ASP A 65 -12.91 10.26 0.09
C ASP A 65 -12.20 11.26 -0.84
N MET A 66 -11.05 11.81 -0.44
CA MET A 66 -10.31 12.79 -1.24
C MET A 66 -9.26 12.11 -2.13
N PHE A 67 -9.70 11.12 -2.92
CA PHE A 67 -8.94 10.50 -4.01
C PHE A 67 -9.72 10.57 -5.32
#